data_AF-A0A0A2VJM4-F1
#
_entry.id   AF-A0A0A2VJM4-F1
#
_cell.length_a   1.000
_cell.length_b   1.000
_cell.length_c   1.000
_cell.angle_alpha   90.00
_cell.angle_beta   90.00
_cell.angle_gamma   90.00
#
_symmetry.space_group_name_H-M   'P 1'
#
loop_
_entity.id
_entity.type
_entity.pdbx_description
1 polymer ?
#
loop_
_entity_poly.entity_id
_entity_poly.type
_entity_poly.pdbx_seq_one_letter_code
_entity_poly.pdbx_strand_id
1 'polypeptide(L)'
;MLVARKEQQRPGQRGPRHRGPTKQRQQFFCTGSGRDEIRGTRIRNTTTDCETSSVTASTEQAKHAAVVDMSSDQDYMAFLNKANNDADEAHAKSSKTARAQLKTLDAGQTAPQGIVKVCKEAVYTSDADEPFEPVSLKFTGAGGLPDEEEFAKVIEHWDVAKAEISILDPLDWDSNGQYTQVLEAVRDASKGNDVRVYRVVRDTTRVEYWVITRAGERIVGAKALAVES
;
A
#
# COMPACT_ATOMS: atom_id res chain seq x y z
N MET A 1 32.78 61.54 48.65
CA MET A 1 33.75 60.45 48.40
C MET A 1 33.19 59.62 47.26
N LEU A 2 33.76 59.70 46.04
CA LEU A 2 34.82 58.79 45.52
C LEU A 2 34.29 57.34 45.51
N VAL A 3 34.17 56.61 44.38
CA VAL A 3 35.18 56.37 43.34
C VAL A 3 34.50 55.88 42.04
N ALA A 4 34.99 56.37 40.90
CA ALA A 4 34.74 55.84 39.56
C ALA A 4 35.64 54.63 39.23
N ARG A 5 35.17 53.68 38.40
CA ARG A 5 36.06 52.85 37.58
C ARG A 5 35.53 52.66 36.15
N LYS A 6 36.36 53.13 35.22
CA LYS A 6 36.46 52.80 33.79
C LYS A 6 36.95 51.35 33.61
N GLU A 7 36.53 50.70 32.52
CA GLU A 7 37.41 49.95 31.58
C GLU A 7 36.56 49.58 30.34
N GLN A 8 36.71 50.23 29.19
CA GLN A 8 37.71 50.10 28.10
C GLN A 8 37.48 48.95 27.09
N GLN A 9 37.56 49.35 25.82
CA GLN A 9 37.26 48.68 24.55
C GLN A 9 38.19 47.53 24.16
N ARG A 10 37.71 46.66 23.24
CA ARG A 10 38.43 46.37 21.98
C ARG A 10 37.49 46.17 20.79
N PRO A 11 37.77 46.82 19.64
CA PRO A 11 37.24 46.49 18.31
C PRO A 11 38.28 45.71 17.47
N GLY A 12 37.82 44.98 16.45
CA GLY A 12 38.66 44.42 15.37
C GLY A 12 38.31 42.97 15.04
N GLN A 13 38.36 42.47 13.80
CA GLN A 13 38.70 43.02 12.49
C GLN A 13 38.12 42.09 11.41
N ARG A 14 38.08 42.58 10.16
CA ARG A 14 37.54 41.94 8.95
C ARG A 14 38.55 40.99 8.27
N GLY A 15 38.04 39.89 7.70
CA GLY A 15 38.47 39.25 6.43
C GLY A 15 39.75 38.38 6.45
N PRO A 16 40.05 37.60 5.38
CA PRO A 16 39.50 37.66 4.02
C PRO A 16 39.01 36.32 3.41
N ARG A 17 38.43 36.47 2.21
CA ARG A 17 38.00 35.44 1.24
C ARG A 17 39.20 34.71 0.63
N HIS A 18 39.03 33.43 0.27
CA HIS A 18 39.76 32.83 -0.85
C HIS A 18 38.84 32.03 -1.78
N ARG A 19 38.99 32.34 -3.07
CA ARG A 19 38.32 31.84 -4.27
C ARG A 19 39.27 30.78 -4.90
N GLY A 20 38.71 29.72 -5.50
CA GLY A 20 39.44 28.62 -6.18
C GLY A 20 40.37 29.06 -7.32
N PRO A 21 41.12 28.14 -7.96
CA PRO A 21 40.64 27.41 -9.15
C PRO A 21 41.18 25.94 -9.17
N THR A 22 41.04 25.03 -10.13
CA THR A 22 41.04 25.08 -11.61
C THR A 22 40.68 23.69 -12.19
N LYS A 23 40.19 23.70 -13.43
CA LYS A 23 39.94 22.59 -14.37
C LYS A 23 41.12 21.59 -14.51
N GLN A 24 40.89 20.37 -15.04
CA GLN A 24 41.09 20.01 -16.47
C GLN A 24 41.12 18.48 -16.76
N ARG A 25 40.47 18.08 -17.89
CA ARG A 25 40.84 16.99 -18.86
C ARG A 25 40.63 15.53 -18.42
N GLN A 26 40.18 14.54 -19.22
CA GLN A 26 40.06 14.26 -20.69
C GLN A 26 38.76 13.43 -20.89
N GLN A 27 37.86 13.59 -21.87
CA GLN A 27 37.86 13.36 -23.34
C GLN A 27 38.05 11.90 -23.85
N PHE A 28 37.21 11.60 -24.87
CA PHE A 28 37.20 10.53 -25.92
C PHE A 28 36.15 9.40 -25.74
N PHE A 29 35.07 9.39 -26.55
CA PHE A 29 34.89 8.70 -27.87
C PHE A 29 35.06 7.17 -27.73
N CYS A 30 34.12 6.30 -28.09
CA CYS A 30 33.62 6.03 -29.44
C CYS A 30 32.30 5.25 -29.45
N THR A 31 31.63 5.39 -30.60
CA THR A 31 30.55 4.60 -31.20
C THR A 31 30.78 3.08 -31.21
N GLY A 32 29.69 2.32 -31.15
CA GLY A 32 29.69 0.87 -31.42
C GLY A 32 28.31 0.38 -31.86
N SER A 33 28.00 0.59 -33.14
CA SER A 33 26.97 -0.15 -33.87
C SER A 33 27.46 -1.59 -34.04
N GLY A 34 26.62 -2.58 -33.69
CA GLY A 34 26.88 -4.00 -33.91
C GLY A 34 25.61 -4.72 -34.32
N ARG A 35 25.32 -4.66 -35.62
CA ARG A 35 24.53 -5.67 -36.34
C ARG A 35 25.43 -6.87 -36.59
N ASP A 36 24.90 -8.05 -36.29
CA ASP A 36 25.18 -9.36 -36.93
C ASP A 36 23.98 -10.21 -36.52
N GLU A 37 22.92 -10.37 -37.32
CA GLU A 37 22.81 -11.24 -38.51
C GLU A 37 23.62 -12.54 -38.38
N ILE A 38 22.91 -13.69 -38.41
CA ILE A 38 23.09 -14.80 -39.36
C ILE A 38 22.44 -16.09 -38.81
N ARG A 39 21.46 -16.60 -39.61
CA ARG A 39 21.06 -18.01 -39.87
C ARG A 39 20.71 -18.91 -38.66
N GLY A 40 19.46 -19.37 -38.56
CA GLY A 40 18.91 -20.47 -39.37
C GLY A 40 18.80 -21.70 -38.46
N THR A 41 17.66 -22.37 -38.29
CA THR A 41 17.20 -23.44 -39.18
C THR A 41 15.86 -23.99 -38.67
N ARG A 42 14.92 -24.10 -39.61
CA ARG A 42 13.69 -24.90 -39.68
C ARG A 42 13.70 -26.27 -38.96
N ILE A 43 12.72 -26.52 -38.09
CA ILE A 43 12.17 -27.86 -37.75
C ILE A 43 10.65 -27.66 -37.49
N ARG A 44 9.76 -27.91 -38.47
CA ARG A 44 9.08 -29.18 -38.84
C ARG A 44 8.26 -29.81 -37.70
N ASN A 45 6.93 -29.59 -37.77
CA ASN A 45 5.90 -30.41 -37.14
C ASN A 45 6.04 -31.86 -37.60
N THR A 46 5.98 -32.78 -36.64
CA THR A 46 5.79 -34.22 -36.89
C THR A 46 4.64 -34.72 -36.04
N THR A 47 3.55 -35.02 -36.75
CA THR A 47 2.48 -35.96 -36.39
C THR A 47 3.06 -37.23 -35.78
N THR A 48 2.47 -37.69 -34.68
CA THR A 48 2.59 -39.07 -34.20
C THR A 48 1.18 -39.65 -34.14
N ASP A 49 0.95 -40.67 -34.97
CA ASP A 49 -0.25 -41.50 -35.01
C ASP A 49 -0.17 -42.66 -33.99
N CYS A 50 -1.32 -43.36 -33.87
CA CYS A 50 -1.62 -44.59 -33.13
C CYS A 50 -1.96 -44.40 -31.63
N GLU A 51 -3.06 -44.95 -31.11
CA GLU A 51 -3.43 -46.35 -31.27
C GLU A 51 -4.95 -46.58 -31.10
N THR A 52 -5.51 -47.35 -32.03
CA THR A 52 -6.83 -47.97 -31.96
C THR A 52 -6.81 -49.11 -30.95
N SER A 53 -7.77 -49.13 -30.03
CA SER A 53 -8.18 -50.37 -29.36
C SER A 53 -9.70 -50.37 -29.18
N SER A 54 -10.31 -51.29 -29.92
CA SER A 54 -11.73 -51.59 -30.01
C SER A 54 -12.23 -52.42 -28.83
N VAL A 55 -13.42 -52.10 -28.33
CA VAL A 55 -14.35 -53.07 -27.73
C VAL A 55 -15.79 -52.68 -28.07
N THR A 56 -16.39 -53.44 -28.99
CA THR A 56 -17.84 -53.64 -29.17
C THR A 56 -18.23 -54.85 -28.30
N ALA A 57 -19.44 -55.10 -27.81
CA ALA A 57 -20.80 -54.58 -28.00
C ALA A 57 -21.59 -54.85 -26.68
N SER A 58 -22.72 -54.21 -26.42
CA SER A 58 -24.02 -54.80 -26.74
C SER A 58 -25.14 -53.77 -26.76
N THR A 59 -25.87 -53.87 -27.85
CA THR A 59 -27.12 -53.27 -28.29
C THR A 59 -28.22 -53.17 -27.24
N GLU A 60 -28.81 -51.98 -27.10
CA GLU A 60 -30.26 -51.83 -27.08
C GLU A 60 -30.67 -50.59 -27.89
N GLN A 61 -31.28 -50.87 -29.04
CA GLN A 61 -31.95 -49.94 -29.97
C GLN A 61 -33.30 -49.51 -29.37
N ALA A 62 -33.93 -48.37 -29.64
CA ALA A 62 -33.67 -47.20 -30.45
C ALA A 62 -34.87 -46.24 -30.25
N LYS A 63 -34.81 -45.07 -30.93
CA LYS A 63 -35.92 -44.23 -31.43
C LYS A 63 -36.30 -43.01 -30.60
N HIS A 64 -35.67 -41.87 -30.88
CA HIS A 64 -36.20 -40.87 -31.83
C HIS A 64 -35.15 -39.80 -32.12
N ALA A 65 -34.82 -39.66 -33.41
CA ALA A 65 -34.19 -38.48 -33.93
C ALA A 65 -35.22 -37.35 -33.97
N ALA A 66 -34.92 -36.23 -33.34
CA ALA A 66 -35.59 -34.97 -33.61
C ALA A 66 -34.65 -33.81 -33.23
N VAL A 67 -34.20 -33.12 -34.27
CA VAL A 67 -33.99 -31.68 -34.33
C VAL A 67 -32.90 -31.10 -33.41
N VAL A 68 -31.84 -30.61 -34.05
CA VAL A 68 -31.00 -29.53 -33.51
C VAL A 68 -31.90 -28.33 -33.23
N ASP A 69 -32.25 -28.05 -31.97
CA ASP A 69 -33.07 -26.88 -31.62
C ASP A 69 -32.60 -26.24 -30.30
N MET A 70 -31.69 -25.26 -30.45
CA MET A 70 -31.59 -23.98 -29.72
C MET A 70 -31.57 -23.90 -28.18
N SER A 71 -31.69 -25.00 -27.43
CA SER A 71 -31.60 -24.96 -25.95
C SER A 71 -30.17 -24.79 -25.42
N SER A 72 -29.12 -25.07 -26.21
CA SER A 72 -27.75 -24.96 -25.73
C SER A 72 -27.37 -23.53 -25.34
N ASP A 73 -27.81 -22.55 -26.13
CA ASP A 73 -27.40 -21.16 -25.93
C ASP A 73 -28.21 -20.49 -24.82
N GLN A 74 -29.50 -20.86 -24.69
CA GLN A 74 -30.32 -20.36 -23.60
C GLN A 74 -29.90 -20.95 -22.24
N ASP A 75 -29.57 -22.25 -22.20
CA ASP A 75 -29.08 -22.90 -20.97
C ASP A 75 -27.65 -22.45 -20.62
N TYR A 76 -26.81 -22.18 -21.62
CA TYR A 76 -25.49 -21.57 -21.42
C TYR A 76 -25.60 -20.13 -20.90
N MET A 77 -26.50 -19.33 -21.47
CA MET A 77 -26.78 -17.98 -20.97
C MET A 77 -27.41 -18.02 -19.57
N ALA A 78 -28.25 -19.00 -19.27
CA ALA A 78 -28.81 -19.18 -17.93
C ALA A 78 -27.72 -19.55 -16.91
N PHE A 79 -26.76 -20.39 -17.28
CA PHE A 79 -25.60 -20.71 -16.45
C PHE A 79 -24.71 -19.47 -16.21
N LEU A 80 -24.39 -18.72 -17.27
CA LEU A 80 -23.62 -17.47 -17.15
C LEU A 80 -24.35 -16.43 -16.29
N ASN A 81 -25.64 -16.22 -16.54
CA ASN A 81 -26.44 -15.27 -15.77
C ASN A 81 -26.63 -15.73 -14.32
N LYS A 82 -26.76 -17.04 -14.07
CA LYS A 82 -26.87 -17.57 -12.72
C LYS A 82 -25.56 -17.41 -11.94
N ALA A 83 -24.42 -17.66 -12.58
CA ALA A 83 -23.11 -17.43 -11.98
C ALA A 83 -22.87 -15.93 -11.69
N ASN A 84 -23.25 -15.05 -12.62
CA ASN A 84 -23.13 -13.60 -12.41
C ASN A 84 -24.09 -13.09 -11.32
N ASN A 85 -25.32 -13.60 -11.25
CA ASN A 85 -26.29 -13.25 -10.20
C ASN A 85 -25.86 -13.78 -8.82
N ASP A 86 -25.32 -15.00 -8.73
CA ASP A 86 -24.83 -15.54 -7.45
C ASP A 86 -23.56 -14.81 -6.99
N ALA A 87 -22.69 -14.38 -7.92
CA ALA A 87 -21.54 -13.53 -7.62
C ALA A 87 -21.96 -12.12 -7.17
N ASP A 88 -22.96 -11.51 -7.82
CA ASP A 88 -23.46 -10.19 -7.45
C ASP A 88 -24.26 -10.23 -6.15
N GLU A 89 -25.01 -11.30 -5.88
CA GLU A 89 -25.64 -11.53 -4.57
C GLU A 89 -24.62 -11.81 -3.47
N ALA A 90 -23.53 -12.52 -3.76
CA ALA A 90 -22.42 -12.67 -2.82
C ALA A 90 -21.70 -11.33 -2.56
N HIS A 91 -21.54 -10.51 -3.59
CA HIS A 91 -21.03 -9.13 -3.48
C HIS A 91 -21.99 -8.19 -2.73
N ALA A 92 -23.30 -8.33 -2.90
CA ALA A 92 -24.32 -7.54 -2.22
C ALA A 92 -24.54 -7.97 -0.76
N LYS A 93 -24.32 -9.25 -0.44
CA LYS A 93 -24.32 -9.74 0.95
C LYS A 93 -23.02 -9.38 1.67
N SER A 94 -21.89 -9.36 0.97
CA SER A 94 -20.63 -8.85 1.52
C SER A 94 -20.65 -7.32 1.67
N SER A 95 -21.38 -6.57 0.85
CA SER A 95 -21.50 -5.10 1.01
C SER A 95 -22.36 -4.65 2.20
N LYS A 96 -23.30 -5.48 2.68
CA LYS A 96 -24.05 -5.23 3.92
C LYS A 96 -23.23 -5.49 5.20
N THR A 97 -22.10 -6.20 5.09
CA THR A 97 -21.16 -6.48 6.18
C THR A 97 -19.81 -5.79 5.99
N ALA A 98 -19.55 -5.25 4.79
CA ALA A 98 -18.37 -4.45 4.49
C ALA A 98 -18.48 -3.13 5.25
N ARG A 99 -17.91 -3.12 6.45
CA ARG A 99 -17.75 -1.92 7.25
C ARG A 99 -17.09 -0.84 6.39
N ALA A 100 -17.72 0.34 6.31
CA ALA A 100 -17.32 1.44 5.44
C ALA A 100 -15.81 1.73 5.59
N GLN A 101 -15.11 2.06 4.50
CA GLN A 101 -13.68 2.41 4.57
C GLN A 101 -13.45 3.54 5.58
N LEU A 102 -12.44 3.35 6.43
CA LEU A 102 -12.04 4.35 7.41
C LEU A 102 -11.39 5.54 6.71
N LYS A 103 -11.65 6.73 7.24
CA LYS A 103 -11.16 7.98 6.67
C LYS A 103 -9.66 8.11 6.85
N THR A 104 -8.93 8.31 5.75
CA THR A 104 -7.46 8.46 5.73
C THR A 104 -7.00 9.90 5.44
N LEU A 105 -7.74 10.66 4.64
CA LEU A 105 -7.40 12.03 4.26
C LEU A 105 -8.57 12.98 4.47
N ASP A 106 -8.31 14.12 5.10
CA ASP A 106 -9.26 15.23 5.16
C ASP A 106 -9.29 16.04 3.86
N ALA A 107 -10.46 16.60 3.53
CA ALA A 107 -10.65 17.39 2.33
C ALA A 107 -9.64 18.55 2.23
N GLY A 108 -8.89 18.57 1.11
CA GLY A 108 -7.87 19.59 0.84
C GLY A 108 -6.58 19.46 1.66
N GLN A 109 -6.38 18.34 2.36
CA GLN A 109 -5.11 18.03 3.01
C GLN A 109 -4.32 17.02 2.19
N THR A 110 -3.01 17.24 2.10
CA THR A 110 -2.08 16.30 1.49
C THR A 110 -1.13 15.81 2.57
N ALA A 111 -0.86 14.50 2.60
CA ALA A 111 0.14 13.95 3.48
C ALA A 111 1.55 14.49 3.12
N PRO A 112 2.46 14.60 4.09
CA PRO A 112 3.85 14.96 3.86
C PRO A 112 4.52 14.11 2.77
N GLN A 113 5.32 14.74 1.90
CA GLN A 113 5.93 14.06 0.75
C GLN A 113 6.81 12.86 1.12
N GLY A 114 7.50 12.92 2.28
CA GLY A 114 8.33 11.81 2.78
C GLY A 114 7.50 10.55 3.00
N ILE A 115 6.34 10.69 3.65
CA ILE A 115 5.39 9.59 3.90
C ILE A 115 4.85 9.06 2.57
N VAL A 116 4.38 9.94 1.68
CA VAL A 116 3.82 9.54 0.37
C VAL A 116 4.83 8.76 -0.46
N LYS A 117 6.12 9.09 -0.38
CA LYS A 117 7.18 8.36 -1.08
C LYS A 117 7.33 6.95 -0.52
N VAL A 118 7.49 6.81 0.80
CA VAL A 118 7.65 5.49 1.43
C VAL A 118 6.41 4.63 1.25
N CYS A 119 5.20 5.22 1.28
CA CYS A 119 3.96 4.50 1.01
C CYS A 119 3.91 3.84 -0.39
N LYS A 120 4.65 4.36 -1.38
CA LYS A 120 4.73 3.78 -2.73
C LYS A 120 5.81 2.71 -2.86
N GLU A 121 6.80 2.73 -1.98
CA GLU A 121 7.98 1.86 -2.03
C GLU A 121 7.81 0.66 -1.10
N ALA A 122 7.15 0.85 0.04
CA ALA A 122 6.88 -0.17 1.03
C ALA A 122 5.50 -0.81 0.82
N VAL A 123 5.45 -2.12 1.06
CA VAL A 123 4.23 -2.93 1.09
C VAL A 123 4.22 -3.65 2.43
N TYR A 124 3.05 -3.72 3.07
CA TYR A 124 2.91 -4.43 4.33
C TYR A 124 2.72 -5.92 4.07
N THR A 125 3.67 -6.73 4.53
CA THR A 125 3.65 -8.17 4.37
C THR A 125 2.62 -8.79 5.31
N SER A 126 1.53 -9.28 4.71
CA SER A 126 0.48 -10.07 5.34
C SER A 126 -0.06 -11.06 4.30
N ASP A 127 -1.11 -11.83 4.60
CA ASP A 127 -1.67 -12.78 3.61
C ASP A 127 -2.09 -12.12 2.28
N ALA A 128 -2.39 -10.81 2.30
CA ALA A 128 -2.82 -10.05 1.12
C ALA A 128 -1.78 -9.05 0.54
N ASP A 129 -0.60 -8.91 1.15
CA ASP A 129 0.47 -7.99 0.71
C ASP A 129 -0.03 -6.59 0.25
N GLU A 130 -0.60 -5.82 1.18
CA GLU A 130 -1.27 -4.55 0.87
C GLU A 130 -0.30 -3.35 0.92
N PRO A 131 -0.40 -2.38 -0.01
CA PRO A 131 0.43 -1.19 0.01
C PRO A 131 0.05 -0.27 1.19
N PHE A 132 0.99 0.58 1.59
CA PHE A 132 0.68 1.61 2.57
C PHE A 132 -0.09 2.79 1.94
N GLU A 133 -1.10 3.28 2.65
CA GLU A 133 -1.86 4.47 2.31
C GLU A 133 -1.43 5.66 3.18
N PRO A 134 -1.20 6.85 2.58
CA PRO A 134 -0.84 8.03 3.35
C PRO A 134 -2.04 8.60 4.11
N VAL A 135 -1.79 9.01 5.36
CA VAL A 135 -2.80 9.53 6.29
C VAL A 135 -2.51 10.99 6.64
N SER A 136 -3.55 11.81 6.64
CA SER A 136 -3.50 13.23 7.06
C SER A 136 -4.90 13.66 7.51
N LEU A 137 -5.10 13.65 8.83
CA LEU A 137 -6.40 13.92 9.47
C LEU A 137 -6.25 15.06 10.46
N LYS A 138 -7.24 15.95 10.53
CA LYS A 138 -7.28 17.05 11.49
C LYS A 138 -7.53 16.49 12.88
N PHE A 139 -6.74 16.96 13.85
CA PHE A 139 -6.86 16.54 15.23
C PHE A 139 -6.49 17.68 16.17
N THR A 140 -7.47 18.09 16.98
CA THR A 140 -7.36 19.24 17.89
C THR A 140 -7.26 18.81 19.36
N GLY A 141 -7.04 17.53 19.65
CA GLY A 141 -6.97 17.03 21.02
C GLY A 141 -5.81 17.63 21.82
N ALA A 142 -6.03 17.82 23.12
CA ALA A 142 -5.04 18.34 24.05
C ALA A 142 -4.11 17.21 24.50
N GLY A 143 -2.79 17.39 24.41
CA GLY A 143 -1.83 16.54 25.14
C GLY A 143 -1.07 15.47 24.35
N GLY A 144 -1.21 15.35 23.03
CA GLY A 144 -0.36 14.47 22.23
C GLY A 144 -1.09 13.74 21.12
N LEU A 145 -0.85 12.43 21.02
CA LEU A 145 -1.54 11.53 20.10
C LEU A 145 -2.93 11.15 20.65
N PRO A 146 -3.92 10.88 19.77
CA PRO A 146 -5.28 10.53 20.21
C PRO A 146 -5.31 9.21 20.97
N ASP A 147 -6.20 9.12 21.96
CA ASP A 147 -6.55 7.85 22.60
C ASP A 147 -7.44 7.00 21.67
N GLU A 148 -7.77 5.76 22.05
CA GLU A 148 -8.55 4.83 21.22
C GLU A 148 -9.91 5.42 20.79
N GLU A 149 -10.66 6.00 21.74
CA GLU A 149 -11.96 6.59 21.46
C GLU A 149 -11.87 7.87 20.61
N GLU A 150 -10.83 8.67 20.82
CA GLU A 150 -10.60 9.88 20.02
C GLU A 150 -10.19 9.50 18.61
N PHE A 151 -9.34 8.49 18.47
CA PHE A 151 -8.89 8.00 17.18
C PHE A 151 -10.06 7.42 16.37
N ALA A 152 -10.93 6.62 17.01
CA ALA A 152 -12.16 6.12 16.39
C ALA A 152 -13.07 7.23 15.84
N LYS A 153 -13.16 8.38 16.53
CA LYS A 153 -13.92 9.54 16.06
C LYS A 153 -13.24 10.21 14.86
N VAL A 154 -11.91 10.34 14.89
CA VAL A 154 -11.13 11.00 13.83
C VAL A 154 -11.19 10.22 12.50
N ILE A 155 -11.15 8.89 12.56
CA ILE A 155 -11.26 8.01 11.38
C ILE A 155 -12.71 7.79 10.91
N GLU A 156 -13.69 8.43 11.57
CA GLU A 156 -15.13 8.28 11.31
C GLU A 156 -15.56 6.80 11.34
N HIS A 157 -15.15 6.07 12.38
CA HIS A 157 -15.52 4.67 12.55
C HIS A 157 -17.05 4.52 12.62
N TRP A 158 -17.59 3.51 11.93
CA TRP A 158 -19.05 3.28 11.82
C TRP A 158 -19.73 3.06 13.18
N ASP A 159 -18.99 2.55 14.16
CA ASP A 159 -19.44 2.39 15.54
C ASP A 159 -18.25 2.69 16.48
N VAL A 160 -18.19 3.92 17.00
CA VAL A 160 -17.10 4.38 17.88
C VAL A 160 -17.06 3.58 19.18
N ALA A 161 -18.22 3.18 19.72
CA ALA A 161 -18.30 2.45 20.99
C ALA A 161 -17.91 0.97 20.88
N LYS A 162 -18.02 0.39 19.67
CA LYS A 162 -17.56 -0.98 19.38
C LYS A 162 -16.26 -1.02 18.57
N ALA A 163 -15.55 0.11 18.46
CA ALA A 163 -14.28 0.14 17.78
C ALA A 163 -13.25 -0.64 18.62
N GLU A 164 -12.80 -1.78 18.10
CA GLU A 164 -11.72 -2.54 18.72
C GLU A 164 -10.40 -1.99 18.21
N ILE A 165 -9.84 -1.08 19.01
CA ILE A 165 -8.59 -0.38 18.72
C ILE A 165 -7.59 -0.73 19.83
N SER A 166 -6.37 -1.10 19.44
CA SER A 166 -5.27 -1.37 20.35
C SER A 166 -4.09 -0.47 20.00
N ILE A 167 -3.54 0.20 21.00
CA ILE A 167 -2.32 1.01 20.85
C ILE A 167 -1.11 0.11 21.08
N LEU A 168 -0.21 0.06 20.11
CA LEU A 168 1.03 -0.71 20.12
C LEU A 168 2.24 0.23 20.02
N ASP A 169 3.36 -0.19 20.62
CA ASP A 169 4.65 0.44 20.39
C ASP A 169 5.13 0.13 18.97
N PRO A 170 5.67 1.12 18.22
CA PRO A 170 6.35 0.88 16.96
C PRO A 170 7.36 -0.28 16.95
N LEU A 171 8.11 -0.47 18.05
CA LEU A 171 9.13 -1.52 18.16
C LEU A 171 8.52 -2.90 18.37
N ASP A 172 7.38 -2.99 19.05
CA ASP A 172 6.67 -4.24 19.24
C ASP A 172 5.97 -4.67 17.94
N TRP A 173 5.42 -3.71 17.19
CA TRP A 173 4.78 -3.96 15.90
C TRP A 173 5.78 -4.35 14.81
N ASP A 174 6.92 -3.66 14.71
CA ASP A 174 7.98 -3.95 13.74
C ASP A 174 9.21 -4.56 14.41
N SER A 175 9.02 -5.69 15.10
CA SER A 175 10.10 -6.39 15.81
C SER A 175 11.25 -6.83 14.89
N ASN A 176 10.99 -7.01 13.60
CA ASN A 176 11.97 -7.37 12.58
C ASN A 176 12.66 -6.16 11.94
N GLY A 177 12.22 -4.92 12.23
CA GLY A 177 12.77 -3.69 11.67
C GLY A 177 12.54 -3.49 10.18
N GLN A 178 11.57 -4.20 9.57
CA GLN A 178 11.29 -4.18 8.14
C GLN A 178 10.70 -2.83 7.68
N TYR A 179 9.98 -2.16 8.58
CA TYR A 179 9.24 -0.93 8.32
C TYR A 179 9.91 0.30 8.96
N THR A 180 11.20 0.20 9.30
CA THR A 180 12.01 1.32 9.82
C THR A 180 11.89 2.57 8.96
N GLN A 181 11.88 2.43 7.62
CA GLN A 181 11.73 3.57 6.69
C GLN A 181 10.38 4.28 6.83
N VAL A 182 9.30 3.53 7.09
CA VAL A 182 7.96 4.09 7.34
C VAL A 182 8.00 4.87 8.64
N LEU A 183 8.57 4.29 9.69
CA LEU A 183 8.68 4.92 11.00
C LEU A 183 9.53 6.20 10.96
N GLU A 184 10.66 6.19 10.25
CA GLU A 184 11.52 7.37 10.06
C GLU A 184 10.79 8.47 9.28
N ALA A 185 10.14 8.15 8.16
CA ALA A 185 9.38 9.13 7.39
C ALA A 185 8.25 9.78 8.19
N VAL A 186 7.59 9.00 9.06
CA VAL A 186 6.56 9.49 9.97
C VAL A 186 7.19 10.37 11.07
N ARG A 187 8.31 9.97 11.69
CA ARG A 187 9.03 10.79 12.68
C ARG A 187 9.53 12.12 12.10
N ASP A 188 10.06 12.09 10.89
CA ASP A 188 10.55 13.28 10.19
C ASP A 188 9.42 14.26 9.89
N ALA A 189 8.24 13.75 9.52
CA ALA A 189 7.07 14.56 9.26
C ALA A 189 6.58 15.36 10.47
N SER A 190 6.84 14.87 11.69
CA SER A 190 6.47 15.55 12.94
C SER A 190 7.59 16.32 13.62
N LYS A 191 8.80 16.35 13.01
CA LYS A 191 10.00 16.94 13.62
C LYS A 191 10.41 16.25 14.92
N GLY A 192 10.21 14.92 14.99
CA GLY A 192 10.64 14.10 16.13
C GLY A 192 9.63 14.00 17.28
N ASN A 193 8.33 14.17 17.01
CA ASN A 193 7.31 13.82 18.01
C ASN A 193 7.18 12.29 18.14
N ASP A 194 6.47 11.87 19.19
CA ASP A 194 6.15 10.47 19.41
C ASP A 194 5.35 9.87 18.26
N VAL A 195 5.66 8.61 17.96
CA VAL A 195 4.96 7.78 16.96
C VAL A 195 4.32 6.61 17.68
N ARG A 196 3.07 6.31 17.34
CA ARG A 196 2.35 5.13 17.84
C ARG A 196 1.76 4.34 16.69
N VAL A 197 1.53 3.06 16.93
CA VAL A 197 0.83 2.19 15.98
C VAL A 197 -0.53 1.86 16.56
N TYR A 198 -1.59 2.12 15.81
CA TYR A 198 -2.95 1.75 16.18
C TYR A 198 -3.36 0.55 15.35
N ARG A 199 -3.70 -0.55 16.02
CA ARG A 199 -4.29 -1.73 15.40
C ARG A 199 -5.81 -1.60 15.49
N VAL A 200 -6.49 -1.51 14.36
CA VAL A 200 -7.95 -1.33 14.28
C VAL A 200 -8.57 -2.55 13.62
N VAL A 201 -9.42 -3.28 14.36
CA VAL A 201 -10.09 -4.47 13.81
C VAL A 201 -11.22 -4.06 12.88
N ARG A 202 -11.12 -4.48 11.62
CA ARG A 202 -12.15 -4.22 10.59
C ARG A 202 -13.19 -5.31 10.57
N ASP A 203 -12.81 -6.57 10.60
CA ASP A 203 -13.73 -7.70 10.71
C ASP A 203 -12.99 -8.90 11.31
N THR A 204 -13.50 -10.11 11.10
CA THR A 204 -12.92 -11.34 11.67
C THR A 204 -11.49 -11.62 11.20
N THR A 205 -11.16 -11.26 9.95
CA THR A 205 -9.86 -11.59 9.36
C THR A 205 -9.09 -10.35 8.92
N ARG A 206 -9.70 -9.16 8.93
CA ARG A 206 -9.05 -7.92 8.50
C ARG A 206 -8.79 -6.97 9.65
N VAL A 207 -7.57 -6.46 9.66
CA VAL A 207 -7.05 -5.50 10.63
C VAL A 207 -6.36 -4.38 9.88
N GLU A 208 -6.50 -3.15 10.34
CA GLU A 208 -5.76 -2.02 9.80
C GLU A 208 -4.72 -1.56 10.81
N TYR A 209 -3.47 -1.49 10.37
CA TYR A 209 -2.37 -0.93 11.14
C TYR A 209 -2.16 0.52 10.73
N TRP A 210 -2.20 1.43 11.70
CA TRP A 210 -2.04 2.86 11.49
C TRP A 210 -0.82 3.36 12.24
N VAL A 211 0.23 3.71 11.51
CA VAL A 211 1.45 4.32 12.06
C VAL A 211 1.28 5.83 12.03
N ILE A 212 1.08 6.45 13.20
CA ILE A 212 0.64 7.85 13.29
C ILE A 212 1.56 8.66 14.20
N THR A 213 1.77 9.91 13.81
CA THR A 213 2.40 10.96 14.61
C THR A 213 1.53 12.22 14.66
N ARG A 214 1.74 13.06 15.68
CA ARG A 214 1.18 14.41 15.72
C ARG A 214 2.06 15.38 14.92
N ALA A 215 1.47 16.18 14.02
CA ALA A 215 2.13 17.24 13.28
C ALA A 215 1.33 18.56 13.40
N GLY A 216 1.47 19.25 14.53
CA GLY A 216 0.71 20.48 14.82
C GLY A 216 -0.74 20.19 15.21
N GLU A 217 -1.69 20.70 14.43
CA GLU A 217 -3.15 20.53 14.60
C GLU A 217 -3.73 19.38 13.74
N ARG A 218 -2.85 18.48 13.31
CA ARG A 218 -3.22 17.30 12.53
C ARG A 218 -2.38 16.11 12.94
N ILE A 219 -2.91 14.93 12.68
CA ILE A 219 -2.18 13.68 12.72
C ILE A 219 -1.82 13.28 11.28
N VAL A 220 -0.60 12.81 11.10
CA VAL A 220 -0.08 12.34 9.82
C VAL A 220 0.56 10.99 10.02
N GLY A 221 0.54 10.16 8.98
CA GLY A 221 0.97 8.78 9.14
C GLY A 221 0.84 7.94 7.88
N ALA A 222 1.04 6.64 8.06
CA ALA A 222 0.80 5.63 7.04
C ALA A 222 -0.15 4.56 7.61
N LYS A 223 -1.02 4.03 6.76
CA LYS A 223 -1.96 2.96 7.08
C LYS A 223 -1.66 1.75 6.20
N ALA A 224 -1.75 0.54 6.72
CA ALA A 224 -1.80 -0.68 5.90
C ALA A 224 -2.97 -1.57 6.33
N LEU A 225 -3.58 -2.25 5.36
CA LEU A 225 -4.53 -3.32 5.62
C LEU A 225 -3.76 -4.64 5.78
N ALA A 226 -4.17 -5.46 6.73
CA ALA A 226 -3.62 -6.77 6.99
C ALA A 226 -4.74 -7.80 7.04
N VAL A 227 -4.50 -8.97 6.45
CA VAL A 227 -5.36 -10.14 6.59
C VAL A 227 -4.66 -11.13 7.54
N GLU A 228 -5.32 -11.42 8.66
CA GLU A 228 -4.90 -12.33 9.72
C GLU A 228 -5.94 -13.45 9.79
N SER A 229 -5.58 -14.66 9.35
CA SER A 229 -6.45 -15.85 9.34
C SER A 229 -5.92 -16.94 10.26
#